data_AF-A0A835YSM7-F1
#
_entry.id   AF-A0A835YSM7-F1
#
_cell.length_a   1.000
_cell.length_b   1.000
_cell.length_c   1.000
_cell.angle_alpha   90.00
_cell.angle_beta   90.00
_cell.angle_gamma   90.00
#
_symmetry.space_group_name_H-M   'P 1'
#
loop_
_entity.id
_entity.type
_entity.pdbx_description
1 polymer ?
#
loop_
_entity_poly.entity_id
_entity_poly.type
_entity_poly.pdbx_seq_one_letter_code
_entity_poly.pdbx_strand_id
1 'polypeptide(L)'
;MYECLVGYTPFYADDPVMTCRKILRWQQFFDVPDHISRALSSECAPVLHGLLLSFVCNADSRLGRTSMDEIRSHPWFAGLDWGALRAAPAPYKPDRADQIGGLLEQIRTLDARDGRMAAAVNQLTSNLTTLRRRTSRAGAARRRSGGATRTTTLWGTRSDGRRPRARRRRDEPVQRRGRGQGGRRVGSIKLTVEVCPGCLLLLRVNLHAAAAAHAGMEVMNGVVALLVSFIMIAWLLGSSENAVANIIRKTKLLAIGITHMLLSKDKKFKARQDPDAVVVDPNAPTKRIVFLRHGESEWNEVFNRGFGPSFLVRLVSALIREALLLTTRDSVFFDSPLSDTGIKQTQELVRFLQRPQGSVADPKVDEIVAILNGEAAKGSVLTTSNLRRAIATV
;
A
#
# COMPACT_ATOMS: atom_id res chain seq x y z
N MET A 1 6.95 20.78 18.95
CA MET A 1 8.01 21.75 19.28
C MET A 1 9.06 21.86 18.18
N TYR A 2 9.86 20.82 17.90
CA TYR A 2 10.87 20.86 16.83
C TYR A 2 10.33 21.38 15.49
N GLU A 3 9.26 20.79 14.98
CA GLU A 3 8.66 21.19 13.70
C GLU A 3 8.17 22.65 13.70
N CYS A 4 7.70 23.18 14.83
CA CYS A 4 7.28 24.57 14.94
C CYS A 4 8.46 25.56 14.79
N LEU A 5 9.66 25.14 15.20
CA LEU A 5 10.88 25.95 15.15
C LEU A 5 11.63 25.78 13.83
N VAL A 6 11.71 24.55 13.34
CA VAL A 6 12.53 24.17 12.18
C VAL A 6 11.72 24.16 10.88
N GLY A 7 10.40 23.95 10.95
CA GLY A 7 9.49 23.90 9.79
C GLY A 7 9.39 22.52 9.13
N TYR A 8 10.03 21.49 9.68
CA TYR A 8 9.90 20.10 9.26
C TYR A 8 10.12 19.13 10.42
N THR A 9 9.77 17.85 10.23
CA THR A 9 9.88 16.82 11.27
C THR A 9 11.33 16.35 11.46
N PRO A 10 11.81 16.11 12.69
CA PRO A 10 13.22 15.79 12.98
C PRO A 10 13.73 14.50 12.31
N PHE A 11 12.84 13.55 12.02
CA PHE A 11 13.20 12.24 11.45
C PHE A 11 12.68 12.04 10.03
N TYR A 12 12.41 13.13 9.30
CA TYR A 12 11.88 13.05 7.93
C TYR A 12 12.74 12.13 7.05
N ALA A 13 12.08 11.22 6.34
CA ALA A 13 12.65 10.45 5.23
C ALA A 13 11.55 10.15 4.21
N ASP A 14 11.93 9.99 2.94
CA ASP A 14 10.98 9.67 1.87
C ASP A 14 10.39 8.25 2.00
N ASP A 15 11.11 7.36 2.68
CA ASP A 15 10.70 5.99 2.96
C ASP A 15 10.26 5.84 4.44
N PRO A 16 9.08 5.28 4.73
CA PRO A 16 8.60 5.04 6.09
C PRO A 16 9.55 4.17 6.92
N VAL A 17 10.20 3.16 6.31
CA VAL A 17 11.13 2.28 7.04
C VAL A 17 12.37 3.05 7.47
N MET A 18 12.88 3.94 6.62
CA MET A 18 13.96 4.85 6.97
C MET A 18 13.57 5.85 8.07
N THR A 19 12.34 6.36 8.06
CA THR A 19 11.82 7.21 9.15
C THR A 19 11.84 6.45 10.48
N CYS A 20 11.31 5.22 10.51
CA CYS A 20 11.35 4.36 11.70
C CYS A 20 12.79 4.09 12.15
N ARG A 21 13.73 3.83 11.23
CA ARG A 21 15.14 3.60 11.54
C ARG A 21 15.80 4.83 12.18
N LYS A 22 15.49 6.03 11.69
CA LYS A 22 15.97 7.29 12.27
C LYS A 22 15.42 7.51 13.68
N ILE A 23 14.14 7.20 13.91
CA ILE A 23 13.52 7.28 15.24
C ILE A 23 14.17 6.30 16.22
N LEU A 24 14.36 5.03 15.82
CA LEU A 24 15.00 4.02 16.67
C LEU A 24 16.46 4.36 17.01
N ARG A 25 17.15 5.03 16.09
CA ARG A 25 18.53 5.50 16.26
C ARG A 25 18.58 7.00 16.49
N TRP A 26 17.65 7.54 17.26
CA TRP A 26 17.52 8.99 17.47
C TRP A 26 18.84 9.63 17.93
N GLN A 27 19.64 8.95 18.77
CA GLN A 27 20.94 9.45 19.23
C GLN A 27 21.93 9.75 18.08
N GLN A 28 21.78 9.08 16.94
CA GLN A 28 22.64 9.25 15.76
C GLN A 28 22.05 10.21 14.73
N PHE A 29 20.73 10.36 14.70
CA PHE A 29 20.01 11.06 13.62
C PHE A 29 19.27 12.31 14.08
N PHE A 30 19.11 12.52 15.39
CA PHE A 30 18.52 13.73 15.92
C PHE A 30 19.57 14.83 15.94
N ASP A 31 19.29 15.91 15.21
CA ASP A 31 20.15 17.07 15.15
C ASP A 31 19.32 18.34 15.00
N VAL A 32 19.80 19.45 15.56
CA VAL A 32 19.21 20.78 15.43
C VAL A 32 20.02 21.55 14.40
N PRO A 33 19.44 21.91 13.24
CA PRO A 33 20.21 22.53 12.16
C PRO A 33 20.88 23.85 12.58
N ASP A 34 22.12 24.07 12.13
CA ASP A 34 22.92 25.25 12.46
C ASP A 34 22.24 26.60 12.19
N HIS A 35 21.37 26.67 11.18
CA HIS A 35 20.65 27.90 10.86
C HIS A 35 19.64 28.29 11.95
N ILE A 36 19.12 27.31 12.71
CA ILE A 36 18.23 27.55 13.85
C ILE A 36 19.06 27.99 15.05
N SER A 37 20.16 27.29 15.34
CA SER A 37 21.08 27.67 16.42
C SER A 37 21.64 29.09 16.25
N ARG A 38 21.90 29.51 15.01
CA ARG A 38 22.33 30.89 14.68
C ARG A 38 21.22 31.94 14.71
N ALA A 39 19.95 31.54 14.60
CA ALA A 39 18.81 32.45 14.67
C ALA A 39 18.40 32.77 16.12
N LEU A 40 18.93 32.02 17.08
CA LEU A 40 18.66 32.18 18.51
C LEU A 40 19.80 32.96 19.18
N SER A 41 19.52 33.58 20.33
CA SER A 41 20.58 34.14 21.17
C SER A 41 21.51 33.05 21.69
N SER A 42 22.75 33.42 22.04
CA SER A 42 23.76 32.51 22.60
C SER A 42 23.31 31.81 23.89
N GLU A 43 22.38 32.43 24.63
CA GLU A 43 21.78 31.87 25.85
C GLU A 43 20.62 30.91 25.54
N CYS A 44 19.81 31.19 24.52
CA CYS A 44 18.62 30.39 24.20
C CYS A 44 18.96 29.10 23.43
N ALA A 45 19.97 29.13 22.57
CA ALA A 45 20.36 27.96 21.77
C ALA A 45 20.68 26.71 22.61
N PRO A 46 21.53 26.76 23.66
CA PRO A 46 21.81 25.58 24.49
C PRO A 46 20.58 25.13 25.29
N VAL A 47 19.77 26.06 25.79
CA VAL A 47 18.53 25.75 26.54
C VAL A 47 17.52 25.04 25.66
N LEU A 48 17.34 25.51 24.41
CA LEU A 48 16.46 24.85 23.45
C LEU A 48 16.95 23.45 23.13
N HIS A 49 18.25 23.30 22.85
CA HIS A 49 18.83 22.01 22.51
C HIS A 49 18.65 21.01 23.65
N GLY A 50 18.91 21.44 24.90
CA GLY A 50 18.66 20.65 26.09
C GLY A 50 17.19 20.25 26.25
N LEU A 51 16.25 21.18 26.01
CA LEU A 51 14.82 20.87 26.07
C LEU A 51 14.40 19.83 25.02
N LEU A 52 14.84 20.02 23.78
CA LEU A 52 14.50 19.12 22.69
C LEU A 52 15.04 17.71 22.94
N LEU A 53 16.27 17.57 23.44
CA LEU A 53 16.81 16.28 23.86
C LEU A 53 16.09 15.70 25.08
N SER A 54 15.61 16.54 26.00
CA SER A 54 14.83 16.07 27.15
C SER A 54 13.47 15.49 26.74
N PHE A 55 12.94 15.86 25.57
CA PHE A 55 11.75 15.23 24.98
C PHE A 55 12.09 14.09 24.01
N VAL A 56 13.11 14.28 23.16
CA VAL A 56 13.60 13.29 22.19
C VAL A 56 14.68 12.46 22.86
N CYS A 57 14.26 11.60 23.79
CA CYS A 57 15.12 10.65 24.47
C CYS A 57 14.38 9.35 24.78
N ASN A 58 15.09 8.44 25.46
CA ASN A 58 14.52 7.23 26.01
C ASN A 58 13.35 7.56 26.95
N ALA A 59 12.36 6.68 26.99
CA ALA A 59 11.16 6.88 27.80
C ALA A 59 11.50 7.13 29.28
N ASP A 60 12.58 6.51 29.77
CA ASP A 60 12.89 6.56 31.19
C ASP A 60 13.39 7.91 31.70
N SER A 61 14.03 8.67 30.81
CA SER A 61 14.67 9.96 31.09
C SER A 61 13.86 11.15 30.55
N ARG A 62 12.63 10.91 30.06
CA ARG A 62 11.85 11.92 29.36
C ARG A 62 11.27 12.96 30.34
N LEU A 63 11.42 14.23 30.01
CA LEU A 63 10.83 15.34 30.75
C LEU A 63 9.31 15.22 30.81
N GLY A 64 8.73 15.39 32.00
CA GLY A 64 7.30 15.26 32.25
C GLY A 64 6.87 13.83 32.58
N ARG A 65 7.81 12.93 32.88
CA ARG A 65 7.51 11.53 33.25
C ARG A 65 6.80 11.45 34.59
N THR A 66 7.28 12.16 35.60
CA THR A 66 6.78 12.03 36.98
C THR A 66 5.67 13.04 37.27
N SER A 67 5.85 14.27 36.80
CA SER A 67 4.90 15.35 37.01
C SER A 67 4.98 16.42 35.92
N MET A 68 3.91 17.20 35.82
CA MET A 68 3.88 18.38 34.95
C MET A 68 4.85 19.47 35.45
N ASP A 69 5.16 19.50 36.75
CA ASP A 69 6.02 20.52 37.34
C ASP A 69 7.45 20.49 36.77
N GLU A 70 7.93 19.32 36.34
CA GLU A 70 9.21 19.18 35.60
C GLU A 70 9.23 20.05 34.33
N ILE A 71 8.11 20.10 33.61
CA ILE A 71 7.97 20.93 32.40
C ILE A 71 7.87 22.40 32.79
N ARG A 72 7.10 22.75 33.84
CA ARG A 72 6.94 24.14 34.30
C ARG A 72 8.25 24.77 34.74
N SER A 73 9.09 24.00 35.43
CA SER A 73 10.37 24.46 35.97
C SER A 73 11.48 24.55 34.92
N HIS A 74 11.26 24.06 33.70
CA HIS A 74 12.32 24.04 32.69
C HIS A 74 12.68 25.48 32.24
N PRO A 75 13.97 25.85 32.15
CA PRO A 75 14.42 27.22 31.85
C PRO A 75 13.84 27.85 30.58
N TRP A 76 13.52 27.02 29.58
CA TRP A 76 12.83 27.47 28.35
C TRP A 76 11.48 28.16 28.61
N PHE A 77 10.76 27.76 29.67
CA PHE A 77 9.47 28.33 30.04
C PHE A 77 9.58 29.36 31.18
N ALA A 78 10.79 29.84 31.48
CA ALA A 78 11.00 30.88 32.48
C ALA A 78 10.19 32.14 32.13
N GLY A 79 9.50 32.69 33.13
CA GLY A 79 8.64 33.88 32.97
C GLY A 79 7.24 33.60 32.41
N LEU A 80 6.90 32.34 32.09
CA LEU A 80 5.55 31.97 31.70
C LEU A 80 4.65 31.82 32.94
N ASP A 81 3.61 32.63 33.05
CA ASP A 81 2.56 32.43 34.05
C ASP A 81 1.63 31.29 33.61
N TRP A 82 1.87 30.10 34.14
CA TRP A 82 1.08 28.90 33.86
C TRP A 82 -0.37 28.99 34.35
N GLY A 83 -0.65 29.80 35.39
CA GLY A 83 -2.00 29.99 35.92
C GLY A 83 -2.84 30.91 35.03
N ALA A 84 -2.23 31.98 34.53
CA ALA A 84 -2.88 32.93 33.63
C ALA A 84 -2.76 32.59 32.14
N LEU A 85 -2.09 31.50 31.76
CA LEU A 85 -1.76 31.16 30.37
C LEU A 85 -2.97 31.21 29.40
N ARG A 86 -4.15 30.79 29.86
CA ARG A 86 -5.38 30.83 29.03
C ARG A 86 -6.03 32.21 28.96
N ALA A 87 -5.82 33.05 29.96
CA ALA A 87 -6.34 34.42 30.00
C ALA A 87 -5.41 35.40 29.28
N ALA A 88 -4.12 35.06 29.16
CA ALA A 88 -3.13 35.86 28.46
C ALA A 88 -3.50 36.01 26.97
N PRO A 89 -3.25 37.18 26.36
CA PRO A 89 -3.48 37.39 24.93
C PRO A 89 -2.59 36.45 24.11
N ALA A 90 -3.20 35.70 23.19
CA ALA A 90 -2.47 34.80 22.31
C ALA A 90 -1.52 35.59 21.36
N PRO A 91 -0.32 35.06 21.06
CA PRO A 91 0.65 35.74 20.20
C PRO A 91 0.19 35.88 18.75
N TYR A 92 -0.80 35.07 18.34
CA TYR A 92 -1.45 35.18 17.05
C TYR A 92 -2.96 35.04 17.22
N LYS A 93 -3.69 36.04 16.74
CA LYS A 93 -5.16 36.01 16.64
C LYS A 93 -5.51 35.88 15.16
N PRO A 94 -6.10 34.75 14.72
CA PRO A 94 -6.56 34.60 13.34
C PRO A 94 -7.58 35.67 12.96
N ASP A 95 -7.62 36.02 11.69
CA ASP A 95 -8.67 36.89 11.15
C ASP A 95 -10.05 36.25 11.42
N ARG A 96 -11.03 37.03 11.86
CA ARG A 96 -12.39 36.55 12.19
C ARG A 96 -12.44 35.50 13.31
N ALA A 97 -11.47 35.47 14.22
CA ALA A 97 -11.49 34.55 15.37
C ALA A 97 -12.76 34.67 16.23
N ASP A 98 -13.35 35.86 16.29
CA ASP A 98 -14.64 36.17 16.90
C ASP A 98 -15.83 35.43 16.26
N GLN A 99 -15.74 35.10 14.98
CA GLN A 99 -16.81 34.43 14.22
C GLN A 99 -16.75 32.91 14.32
N ILE A 100 -15.60 32.35 14.73
CA ILE A 100 -15.38 30.89 14.82
C ILE A 100 -16.41 30.24 15.73
N GLY A 101 -16.71 30.84 16.89
CA GLY A 101 -17.71 30.29 17.82
C GLY A 101 -19.10 30.18 17.19
N GLY A 102 -19.54 31.21 16.47
CA GLY A 102 -20.83 31.20 15.76
C GLY A 102 -20.86 30.19 14.62
N LEU A 103 -19.77 30.03 13.87
CA LEU A 103 -19.65 29.05 12.79
C LEU A 103 -19.68 27.61 13.31
N LEU A 104 -19.01 27.34 14.44
CA LEU A 104 -19.03 26.01 15.06
C LEU A 104 -20.45 25.64 15.53
N GLU A 105 -21.19 26.59 16.10
CA GLU A 105 -22.57 26.34 16.52
C GLU A 105 -23.52 26.14 15.33
N GLN A 106 -23.31 26.89 14.23
CA GLN A 106 -24.02 26.64 12.98
C GLN A 106 -23.73 25.24 12.43
N ILE A 107 -22.47 24.81 12.37
CA ILE A 107 -22.10 23.46 11.91
C ILE A 107 -22.71 22.38 12.81
N ARG A 108 -22.78 22.61 14.12
CA ARG A 108 -23.36 21.66 15.07
C ARG A 108 -24.86 21.45 14.86
N THR A 109 -25.57 22.49 14.43
CA THR A 109 -27.04 22.50 14.29
C THR A 109 -27.52 22.11 12.90
N LEU A 110 -26.69 22.29 11.87
CA LEU A 110 -27.04 21.97 10.49
C LEU A 110 -26.94 20.46 10.20
N ASP A 111 -27.89 19.95 9.41
CA ASP A 111 -27.79 18.60 8.86
C ASP A 111 -26.65 18.52 7.82
N ALA A 112 -25.96 17.38 7.74
CA ALA A 112 -24.85 17.19 6.82
C ALA A 112 -25.21 17.36 5.33
N ARG A 113 -26.50 17.23 4.98
CA ARG A 113 -27.02 17.41 3.61
C ARG A 113 -27.49 18.82 3.31
N ASP A 114 -27.48 19.73 4.30
CA ASP A 114 -27.85 21.12 4.10
C ASP A 114 -26.77 21.84 3.26
N GLY A 115 -27.18 22.55 2.21
CA GLY A 115 -26.27 23.32 1.35
C GLY A 115 -25.48 24.39 2.12
N ARG A 116 -25.97 24.83 3.29
CA ARG A 116 -25.30 25.77 4.18
C ARG A 116 -24.13 25.15 4.95
N MET A 117 -24.11 23.82 5.13
CA MET A 117 -23.02 23.11 5.80
C MET A 117 -21.69 23.33 5.07
N ALA A 118 -21.70 23.19 3.75
CA ALA A 118 -20.50 23.40 2.93
C ALA A 118 -19.98 24.85 3.03
N ALA A 119 -20.87 25.84 3.06
CA ALA A 119 -20.50 27.24 3.20
C ALA A 119 -19.88 27.55 4.58
N ALA A 120 -20.50 27.05 5.66
CA ALA A 120 -20.01 27.24 7.03
C ALA A 120 -18.64 26.56 7.24
N VAL A 121 -18.45 25.34 6.72
CA VAL A 121 -17.16 24.63 6.76
C VAL A 121 -16.09 25.36 5.95
N ASN A 122 -16.42 25.85 4.75
CA ASN A 122 -15.48 26.63 3.94
C ASN A 122 -15.07 27.94 4.65
N GLN A 123 -16.00 28.61 5.32
CA GLN A 123 -15.72 29.82 6.09
C GLN A 123 -14.88 29.54 7.34
N LEU A 124 -15.14 28.42 8.05
CA LEU A 124 -14.34 28.00 9.20
C LEU A 124 -12.90 27.65 8.77
N THR A 125 -12.74 27.02 7.61
CA THR A 125 -11.46 26.55 7.10
C THR A 125 -10.73 27.58 6.24
N SER A 126 -11.32 28.74 5.94
CA SER A 126 -10.69 29.76 5.09
C SER A 126 -9.34 30.21 5.65
N ASN A 127 -9.22 30.30 6.97
CA ASN A 127 -7.98 30.69 7.66
C ASN A 127 -6.92 29.58 7.69
N LEU A 128 -7.31 28.33 7.44
CA LEU A 128 -6.38 27.21 7.30
C LEU A 128 -5.80 27.14 5.88
N THR A 129 -6.47 27.71 4.88
CA THR A 129 -5.99 27.73 3.49
C THR A 129 -4.85 28.74 3.26
N THR A 130 -4.77 29.80 4.07
CA THR A 130 -3.64 30.74 4.09
C THR A 130 -2.38 30.16 4.73
N LEU A 131 -2.48 29.08 5.52
CA LEU A 131 -1.35 28.23 5.90
C LEU A 131 -0.90 27.33 4.73
N ARG A 132 -0.91 27.87 3.51
CA ARG A 132 -0.29 27.26 2.34
C ARG A 132 1.19 27.10 2.65
N ARG A 133 1.57 25.85 2.92
CA ARG A 133 2.93 25.31 2.94
C ARG A 133 3.93 26.29 2.32
N ARG A 134 4.65 27.03 3.17
CA ARG A 134 6.06 27.31 2.91
C ARG A 134 6.79 25.96 2.97
N THR A 135 6.51 25.07 2.03
CA THR A 135 7.41 23.95 1.74
C THR A 135 8.73 24.61 1.39
N SER A 136 9.69 24.44 2.27
CA SER A 136 11.08 24.79 2.06
C SER A 136 11.50 24.33 0.66
N ARG A 137 11.59 25.28 -0.26
CA ARG A 137 12.13 25.10 -1.61
C ARG A 137 13.64 24.80 -1.60
N ALA A 138 14.24 24.64 -0.42
CA ALA A 138 15.65 24.35 -0.20
C ALA A 138 16.06 22.89 -0.53
N GLY A 139 15.11 21.93 -0.60
CA GLY A 139 15.43 20.53 -0.93
C GLY A 139 15.37 20.15 -2.42
N ALA A 140 14.68 20.94 -3.25
CA ALA A 140 14.37 20.56 -4.64
C ALA A 140 15.15 21.38 -5.70
N ALA A 141 15.92 22.38 -5.29
CA ALA A 141 16.68 23.26 -6.19
C ALA A 141 18.08 22.71 -6.51
N ARG A 142 18.18 21.45 -6.93
CA ARG A 142 19.39 20.96 -7.62
C ARG A 142 19.05 19.89 -8.64
N ARG A 143 18.16 20.22 -9.59
CA ARG A 143 18.04 19.54 -10.89
C ARG A 143 17.02 20.27 -11.76
N ARG A 144 17.51 21.18 -12.60
CA ARG A 144 17.02 21.48 -13.97
C ARG A 144 17.74 22.73 -14.47
N SER A 145 18.91 22.51 -15.08
CA SER A 145 19.54 23.42 -16.02
C SER A 145 19.87 22.61 -17.27
N GLY A 146 19.47 23.12 -18.43
CA GLY A 146 19.55 22.47 -19.74
C GLY A 146 18.15 22.01 -20.17
N GLY A 147 17.45 22.66 -21.09
CA GLY A 147 17.87 23.58 -22.13
C GLY A 147 17.00 23.23 -23.32
N ALA A 148 16.07 24.12 -23.64
CA ALA A 148 15.13 23.95 -24.75
C ALA A 148 15.89 23.89 -26.08
N THR A 149 15.42 23.07 -27.03
CA THR A 149 15.71 23.35 -28.44
C THR A 149 14.55 22.92 -29.31
N ARG A 150 13.92 23.94 -29.89
CA ARG A 150 12.98 23.91 -31.01
C ARG A 150 13.73 23.56 -32.28
N THR A 151 13.05 22.85 -33.16
CA THR A 151 13.34 22.60 -34.58
C THR A 151 13.65 23.88 -35.35
N THR A 152 14.74 23.90 -36.11
CA THR A 152 14.80 24.60 -37.42
C THR A 152 15.96 24.08 -38.27
N THR A 153 15.63 23.72 -39.51
CA THR A 153 16.51 23.38 -40.62
C THR A 153 17.05 24.68 -41.26
N LEU A 154 18.34 24.76 -41.65
CA LEU A 154 18.79 25.40 -42.90
C LEU A 154 20.32 25.25 -43.16
N TRP A 155 20.62 24.68 -44.33
CA TRP A 155 21.69 24.90 -45.32
C TRP A 155 22.97 25.76 -45.07
N GLY A 156 24.09 25.29 -45.66
CA GLY A 156 25.26 26.10 -46.09
C GLY A 156 26.64 25.45 -45.83
N THR A 157 27.17 24.54 -46.66
CA THR A 157 28.10 24.71 -47.82
C THR A 157 29.60 24.96 -47.54
N ARG A 158 30.43 24.17 -48.27
CA ARG A 158 31.85 24.34 -48.73
C ARG A 158 33.00 23.87 -47.81
N SER A 159 33.68 22.74 -48.12
CA SER A 159 34.84 22.49 -49.05
C SER A 159 36.17 22.86 -48.38
N ASP A 160 37.30 22.15 -48.41
CA ASP A 160 37.95 21.06 -49.15
C ASP A 160 38.99 20.43 -48.16
N GLY A 161 39.61 19.26 -48.29
CA GLY A 161 39.82 18.37 -49.42
C GLY A 161 40.76 17.21 -49.02
N ARG A 162 41.17 16.45 -50.04
CA ARG A 162 42.19 15.37 -50.07
C ARG A 162 41.73 13.94 -49.70
N ARG A 163 41.23 13.29 -50.75
CA ARG A 163 41.36 11.88 -51.14
C ARG A 163 42.83 11.55 -51.51
N PRO A 164 43.28 10.27 -51.72
CA PRO A 164 42.55 9.30 -52.54
C PRO A 164 42.74 7.77 -52.35
N ARG A 165 41.83 7.06 -53.05
CA ARG A 165 41.88 5.69 -53.64
C ARG A 165 41.78 4.51 -52.64
N ALA A 166 41.04 3.43 -52.91
CA ALA A 166 40.43 2.90 -54.13
C ALA A 166 39.00 2.40 -53.80
N ARG A 167 37.97 2.86 -54.52
CA ARG A 167 37.32 2.20 -55.68
C ARG A 167 36.83 0.77 -55.34
N ARG A 168 35.52 0.58 -55.13
CA ARG A 168 34.43 0.57 -56.14
C ARG A 168 34.49 -0.75 -56.94
N ARG A 169 33.41 -1.47 -57.23
CA ARG A 169 31.98 -1.15 -57.28
C ARG A 169 31.24 -2.47 -57.64
N ARG A 170 30.09 -2.78 -57.03
CA ARG A 170 28.72 -2.51 -57.56
C ARG A 170 28.36 -3.41 -58.77
N ASP A 171 27.11 -3.69 -59.11
CA ASP A 171 25.90 -2.89 -58.93
C ASP A 171 24.66 -3.80 -59.03
N GLU A 172 23.67 -3.43 -58.23
CA GLU A 172 22.22 -3.51 -58.47
C GLU A 172 21.83 -3.13 -59.93
N PRO A 173 20.61 -3.41 -60.41
CA PRO A 173 19.61 -2.33 -60.34
C PRO A 173 18.13 -2.74 -60.20
N VAL A 174 17.47 -2.02 -59.29
CA VAL A 174 16.20 -1.28 -59.44
C VAL A 174 15.46 -1.39 -60.79
N GLN A 175 14.15 -1.69 -60.74
CA GLN A 175 13.14 -0.95 -61.52
C GLN A 175 11.69 -1.08 -61.04
N ARG A 176 10.89 -0.14 -61.55
CA ARG A 176 9.59 0.42 -61.10
C ARG A 176 8.34 -0.35 -61.57
N ARG A 177 7.23 -0.07 -60.86
CA ARG A 177 5.83 0.11 -61.31
C ARG A 177 5.14 -0.99 -62.17
N GLY A 178 4.06 -1.55 -61.60
CA GLY A 178 2.70 -1.37 -62.13
C GLY A 178 2.03 -2.50 -62.95
N ARG A 179 0.82 -2.89 -62.49
CA ARG A 179 -0.33 -3.54 -63.17
C ARG A 179 -0.25 -5.04 -63.55
N GLY A 180 -1.32 -5.77 -63.17
CA GLY A 180 -2.00 -6.71 -64.09
C GLY A 180 -2.16 -8.17 -63.65
N GLN A 181 -3.36 -8.50 -63.13
CA GLN A 181 -4.18 -9.72 -63.36
C GLN A 181 -3.57 -11.14 -63.35
N GLY A 182 -4.11 -11.98 -62.45
CA GLY A 182 -4.97 -13.11 -62.87
C GLY A 182 -4.33 -14.47 -63.27
N GLY A 183 -4.15 -15.35 -62.27
CA GLY A 183 -4.67 -16.73 -62.28
C GLY A 183 -3.94 -17.85 -63.07
N ARG A 184 -3.63 -18.95 -62.36
CA ARG A 184 -4.03 -20.33 -62.72
C ARG A 184 -3.82 -21.29 -61.54
N ARG A 185 -4.84 -22.11 -61.25
CA ARG A 185 -4.84 -23.32 -60.39
C ARG A 185 -4.56 -24.55 -61.25
N VAL A 186 -3.94 -25.58 -60.68
CA VAL A 186 -4.23 -27.03 -60.86
C VAL A 186 -3.62 -27.74 -59.63
N GLY A 187 -4.21 -28.72 -58.91
CA GLY A 187 -5.44 -29.49 -59.08
C GLY A 187 -5.81 -30.30 -57.81
N SER A 188 -6.91 -31.04 -57.92
CA SER A 188 -7.58 -31.97 -56.97
C SER A 188 -6.78 -33.29 -56.76
N ILE A 189 -7.06 -34.16 -55.77
CA ILE A 189 -8.09 -35.24 -55.74
C ILE A 189 -8.21 -35.84 -54.31
N LYS A 190 -9.39 -36.40 -54.00
CA LYS A 190 -9.83 -37.10 -52.77
C LYS A 190 -10.23 -38.55 -53.14
N LEU A 191 -9.80 -39.59 -52.40
CA LEU A 191 -10.61 -40.74 -51.90
C LEU A 191 -9.81 -41.96 -51.38
N THR A 192 -10.44 -42.59 -50.37
CA THR A 192 -10.14 -43.67 -49.40
C THR A 192 -10.55 -45.09 -49.87
N VAL A 193 -9.94 -46.19 -49.36
CA VAL A 193 -10.61 -47.49 -48.98
C VAL A 193 -9.80 -48.32 -47.94
N GLU A 194 -10.54 -49.03 -47.06
CA GLU A 194 -10.31 -50.09 -46.03
C GLU A 194 -9.57 -51.38 -46.48
N VAL A 195 -9.26 -52.47 -45.73
CA VAL A 195 -8.86 -52.91 -44.34
C VAL A 195 -8.46 -54.41 -44.48
N CYS A 196 -7.37 -54.93 -43.89
CA CYS A 196 -7.23 -56.32 -43.32
C CYS A 196 -5.82 -56.61 -42.72
N PRO A 197 -5.65 -57.59 -41.80
CA PRO A 197 -4.39 -57.87 -41.12
C PRO A 197 -3.51 -58.79 -41.97
N GLY A 198 -2.53 -58.20 -42.65
CA GLY A 198 -1.56 -58.92 -43.44
C GLY A 198 -1.07 -58.04 -44.57
N CYS A 199 0.23 -57.77 -44.56
CA CYS A 199 0.99 -57.05 -45.59
C CYS A 199 1.01 -55.51 -45.54
N LEU A 200 2.25 -55.04 -45.54
CA LEU A 200 2.84 -53.74 -45.84
C LEU A 200 1.97 -52.66 -46.57
N LEU A 201 2.04 -51.47 -45.96
CA LEU A 201 2.31 -50.13 -46.53
C LEU A 201 1.19 -49.27 -47.17
N LEU A 202 1.10 -48.06 -46.58
CA LEU A 202 0.94 -46.70 -47.15
C LEU A 202 -0.42 -45.95 -47.03
N LEU A 203 -0.33 -44.90 -46.20
CA LEU A 203 -1.21 -43.74 -46.00
C LEU A 203 -1.62 -42.99 -47.28
N ARG A 204 -2.82 -42.37 -47.27
CA ARG A 204 -2.95 -40.89 -47.29
C ARG A 204 -4.34 -40.34 -46.91
N VAL A 205 -4.30 -39.08 -46.45
CA VAL A 205 -5.26 -38.31 -45.64
C VAL A 205 -6.13 -37.36 -46.51
N ASN A 206 -7.39 -37.13 -46.10
CA ASN A 206 -8.34 -36.23 -46.76
C ASN A 206 -8.47 -34.85 -46.08
N LEU A 207 -8.15 -33.79 -46.82
CA LEU A 207 -7.95 -32.40 -46.36
C LEU A 207 -9.19 -31.48 -46.44
N HIS A 208 -10.42 -31.99 -46.27
CA HIS A 208 -11.64 -31.18 -46.48
C HIS A 208 -12.52 -30.92 -45.24
N ALA A 209 -12.20 -31.49 -44.07
CA ALA A 209 -12.97 -31.25 -42.85
C ALA A 209 -12.46 -30.03 -42.03
N ALA A 210 -11.21 -29.59 -42.25
CA ALA A 210 -10.59 -28.58 -41.40
C ALA A 210 -11.11 -27.14 -41.64
N ALA A 211 -11.50 -26.78 -42.86
CA ALA A 211 -11.88 -25.39 -43.18
C ALA A 211 -13.25 -25.00 -42.61
N ALA A 212 -14.23 -25.92 -42.57
CA ALA A 212 -15.54 -25.67 -41.99
C ALA A 212 -15.50 -25.62 -40.44
N ALA A 213 -14.63 -26.43 -39.82
CA ALA A 213 -14.40 -26.38 -38.38
C ALA A 213 -13.77 -25.05 -37.95
N HIS A 214 -12.83 -24.50 -38.75
CA HIS A 214 -12.23 -23.19 -38.48
C HIS A 214 -13.25 -22.05 -38.55
N ALA A 215 -14.11 -22.00 -39.56
CA ALA A 215 -15.14 -20.96 -39.68
C ALA A 215 -16.21 -21.06 -38.58
N GLY A 216 -16.63 -22.28 -38.22
CA GLY A 216 -17.57 -22.51 -37.13
C GLY A 216 -17.00 -22.10 -35.76
N MET A 217 -15.70 -22.34 -35.51
CA MET A 217 -15.02 -21.90 -34.29
C MET A 217 -14.91 -20.38 -34.20
N GLU A 218 -14.67 -19.65 -35.30
CA GLU A 218 -14.60 -18.18 -35.26
C GLU A 218 -15.95 -17.53 -34.97
N VAL A 219 -17.03 -18.05 -35.54
CA VAL A 219 -18.40 -17.57 -35.26
C VAL A 219 -18.77 -17.89 -33.81
N MET A 220 -18.47 -19.09 -33.32
CA MET A 220 -18.69 -19.47 -31.92
C MET A 220 -17.89 -18.57 -30.96
N ASN A 221 -16.63 -18.28 -31.26
CA ASN A 221 -15.79 -17.37 -30.48
C ASN A 221 -16.34 -15.94 -30.48
N GLY A 222 -16.88 -15.47 -31.61
CA GLY A 222 -17.53 -14.16 -31.71
C GLY A 222 -18.81 -14.08 -30.87
N VAL A 223 -19.64 -15.12 -30.89
CA VAL A 223 -20.87 -15.20 -30.07
C VAL A 223 -20.54 -15.27 -28.59
N VAL A 224 -19.54 -16.07 -28.19
CA VAL A 224 -19.06 -16.13 -26.81
C VAL A 224 -18.50 -14.79 -26.35
N ALA A 225 -17.71 -14.10 -27.18
CA ALA A 225 -17.18 -12.78 -26.85
C ALA A 225 -18.29 -11.72 -26.68
N LEU A 226 -19.34 -11.77 -27.50
CA LEU A 226 -20.50 -10.88 -27.38
C LEU A 226 -21.32 -11.17 -26.12
N LEU A 227 -21.54 -12.45 -25.77
CA LEU A 227 -22.22 -12.86 -24.54
C LEU A 227 -21.43 -12.44 -23.29
N VAL A 228 -20.11 -12.66 -23.27
CA VAL A 228 -19.24 -12.20 -22.17
C VAL A 228 -19.26 -10.69 -22.06
N SER A 229 -19.21 -9.97 -23.18
CA SER A 229 -19.29 -8.50 -23.20
C SER A 229 -20.64 -8.00 -22.68
N PHE A 230 -21.75 -8.65 -23.07
CA PHE A 230 -23.09 -8.33 -22.60
C PHE A 230 -23.26 -8.58 -21.10
N ILE A 231 -22.73 -9.70 -20.57
CA ILE A 231 -22.73 -10.01 -19.14
C ILE A 231 -21.88 -8.99 -18.37
N MET A 232 -20.71 -8.63 -18.89
CA MET A 232 -19.83 -7.61 -18.29
C MET A 232 -20.50 -6.23 -18.26
N ILE A 233 -21.21 -5.86 -19.32
CA ILE A 233 -21.97 -4.60 -19.41
C ILE A 233 -23.19 -4.65 -18.48
N ALA A 234 -23.96 -5.73 -18.45
CA ALA A 234 -25.08 -5.89 -17.53
C ALA A 234 -24.64 -5.88 -16.06
N TRP A 235 -23.49 -6.49 -15.75
CA TRP A 235 -22.87 -6.44 -14.43
C TRP A 235 -22.38 -5.03 -14.09
N LEU A 236 -21.75 -4.31 -15.02
CA LEU A 236 -21.35 -2.90 -14.83
C LEU A 236 -22.57 -1.98 -14.63
N LEU A 237 -23.65 -2.19 -15.38
CA LEU A 237 -24.90 -1.42 -15.30
C LEU A 237 -25.73 -1.76 -14.05
N GLY A 238 -25.62 -3.00 -13.54
CA GLY A 238 -26.25 -3.44 -12.29
C GLY A 238 -25.40 -3.21 -11.04
N SER A 239 -24.19 -2.64 -11.19
CA SER A 239 -23.27 -2.47 -10.07
C SER A 239 -23.43 -1.11 -9.41
N SER A 240 -23.22 -1.08 -8.09
CA SER A 240 -23.30 0.09 -7.20
C SER A 240 -22.68 1.36 -7.79
N GLU A 241 -23.11 2.53 -7.32
CA GLU A 241 -22.62 3.87 -7.71
C GLU A 241 -21.08 4.05 -7.70
N ASN A 242 -20.32 3.09 -7.13
CA ASN A 242 -18.87 3.10 -6.99
C ASN A 242 -18.13 1.94 -7.69
N ALA A 243 -18.81 1.19 -8.57
CA ALA A 243 -18.26 0.06 -9.34
C ALA A 243 -16.88 0.33 -9.96
N VAL A 244 -16.78 1.41 -10.75
CA VAL A 244 -15.56 1.79 -11.46
C VAL A 244 -14.42 2.14 -10.48
N ALA A 245 -14.74 2.83 -9.39
CA ALA A 245 -13.75 3.18 -8.36
C ALA A 245 -13.19 1.92 -7.66
N ASN A 246 -14.05 0.94 -7.37
CA ASN A 246 -13.66 -0.33 -6.77
C ASN A 246 -12.77 -1.15 -7.70
N ILE A 247 -13.12 -1.22 -9.00
CA ILE A 247 -12.29 -1.87 -10.03
C ILE A 247 -10.91 -1.21 -10.09
N ILE A 248 -10.85 0.11 -10.22
CA ILE A 248 -9.57 0.85 -10.27
C ILE A 248 -8.73 0.58 -9.03
N ARG A 249 -9.35 0.61 -7.84
CA ARG A 249 -8.67 0.31 -6.57
C ARG A 249 -8.08 -1.10 -6.57
N LYS A 250 -8.86 -2.11 -6.94
CA LYS A 250 -8.42 -3.50 -6.98
C LYS A 250 -7.30 -3.72 -7.99
N THR A 251 -7.40 -3.14 -9.18
CA THR A 251 -6.34 -3.19 -10.20
C THR A 251 -5.04 -2.57 -9.67
N LYS A 252 -5.11 -1.44 -8.96
CA LYS A 252 -3.92 -0.84 -8.31
C LYS A 252 -3.33 -1.77 -7.25
N LEU A 253 -4.16 -2.35 -6.38
CA LEU A 253 -3.70 -3.28 -5.35
C LEU A 253 -3.04 -4.52 -5.95
N LEU A 254 -3.63 -5.07 -7.02
CA LEU A 254 -3.07 -6.19 -7.77
C LEU A 254 -1.70 -5.84 -8.38
N ALA A 255 -1.59 -4.69 -9.06
CA ALA A 255 -0.33 -4.23 -9.63
C ALA A 255 0.75 -4.05 -8.56
N ILE A 256 0.41 -3.43 -7.43
CA ILE A 256 1.33 -3.26 -6.30
C ILE A 256 1.75 -4.62 -5.73
N GLY A 257 0.79 -5.51 -5.49
CA GLY A 257 1.02 -6.84 -4.92
C GLY A 257 1.94 -7.69 -5.80
N ILE A 258 1.67 -7.74 -7.12
CA ILE A 258 2.52 -8.43 -8.09
C ILE A 258 3.91 -7.81 -8.12
N THR A 259 3.99 -6.48 -8.23
CA THR A 259 5.28 -5.75 -8.24
C THR A 259 6.10 -6.08 -6.99
N HIS A 260 5.46 -6.07 -5.82
CA HIS A 260 6.11 -6.41 -4.56
C HIS A 260 6.55 -7.88 -4.53
N MET A 261 5.72 -8.84 -4.97
CA MET A 261 6.11 -10.24 -5.02
C MET A 261 7.30 -10.50 -5.96
N LEU A 262 7.37 -9.80 -7.09
CA LEU A 262 8.43 -9.95 -8.08
C LEU A 262 9.73 -9.24 -7.65
N LEU A 263 9.64 -8.08 -7.01
CA LEU A 263 10.79 -7.24 -6.68
C LEU A 263 11.24 -7.33 -5.21
N SER A 264 10.43 -7.90 -4.32
CA SER A 264 10.78 -8.00 -2.89
C SER A 264 11.95 -8.96 -2.68
N LYS A 265 12.89 -8.49 -1.86
CA LYS A 265 14.08 -9.23 -1.42
C LYS A 265 13.89 -9.85 -0.02
N ASP A 266 12.67 -9.85 0.52
CA ASP A 266 12.36 -10.27 1.89
C ASP A 266 12.49 -11.80 2.14
N LYS A 267 13.06 -12.57 1.19
CA LYS A 267 13.05 -14.04 1.21
C LYS A 267 14.08 -14.69 2.14
N LYS A 268 14.63 -14.01 3.14
CA LYS A 268 15.58 -14.62 4.09
C LYS A 268 15.31 -14.17 5.52
N PHE A 269 14.40 -14.87 6.20
CA PHE A 269 14.41 -14.86 7.66
C PHE A 269 15.74 -15.45 8.12
N LYS A 270 16.52 -14.69 8.90
CA LYS A 270 17.68 -15.26 9.61
C LYS A 270 17.21 -16.44 10.44
N ALA A 271 18.02 -17.49 10.55
CA ALA A 271 17.74 -18.60 11.46
C ALA A 271 17.39 -18.04 12.84
N ARG A 272 16.27 -18.49 13.41
CA ARG A 272 15.85 -18.07 14.74
C ARG A 272 16.92 -18.54 15.72
N GLN A 273 17.43 -17.64 16.55
CA GLN A 273 18.25 -18.04 17.68
C GLN A 273 17.39 -18.91 18.61
N ASP A 274 18.00 -19.96 19.14
CA ASP A 274 17.36 -20.83 20.13
C ASP A 274 16.96 -19.98 21.36
N PRO A 275 15.67 -19.94 21.74
CA PRO A 275 15.23 -19.18 22.91
C PRO A 275 15.99 -19.57 24.18
N ASP A 276 16.41 -20.83 24.29
CA ASP A 276 17.12 -21.38 25.45
C ASP A 276 18.60 -20.94 25.49
N ALA A 277 19.12 -20.36 24.40
CA ALA A 277 20.46 -19.80 24.36
C ALA A 277 20.56 -18.38 24.96
N VAL A 278 19.43 -17.78 25.35
CA VAL A 278 19.40 -16.46 25.98
C VAL A 278 19.46 -16.62 27.50
N VAL A 279 20.62 -16.33 28.09
CA VAL A 279 20.76 -16.24 29.55
C VAL A 279 20.03 -14.98 30.03
N VAL A 280 18.89 -15.17 30.69
CA VAL A 280 18.09 -14.08 31.26
C VAL A 280 18.47 -13.89 32.73
N ASP A 281 18.73 -12.65 33.14
CA ASP A 281 18.91 -12.29 34.55
C ASP A 281 17.60 -12.56 35.32
N PRO A 282 17.61 -13.43 36.37
CA PRO A 282 16.42 -13.77 37.14
C PRO A 282 15.79 -12.59 37.87
N ASN A 283 16.52 -11.49 38.08
CA ASN A 283 16.01 -10.28 38.72
C ASN A 283 15.52 -9.22 37.73
N ALA A 284 15.59 -9.48 36.42
CA ALA A 284 15.16 -8.52 35.42
C ALA A 284 13.64 -8.29 35.44
N PRO A 285 13.17 -7.06 35.20
CA PRO A 285 11.74 -6.79 35.06
C PRO A 285 11.17 -7.53 33.85
N THR A 286 10.23 -8.46 34.09
CA THR A 286 9.62 -9.27 33.03
C THR A 286 8.31 -8.68 32.52
N LYS A 287 8.09 -8.73 31.20
CA LYS A 287 6.77 -8.51 30.59
C LYS A 287 6.31 -9.76 29.88
N ARG A 288 5.06 -10.17 30.11
CA ARG A 288 4.44 -11.31 29.43
C ARG A 288 3.77 -10.82 28.15
N ILE A 289 4.10 -11.45 27.01
CA ILE A 289 3.45 -11.21 25.73
C ILE A 289 2.72 -12.49 25.35
N VAL A 290 1.40 -12.41 25.19
CA VAL A 290 0.57 -13.53 24.76
C VAL A 290 0.19 -13.31 23.29
N PHE A 291 0.57 -14.25 22.44
CA PHE A 291 0.23 -14.19 21.02
C PHE A 291 -1.03 -15.01 20.74
N LEU A 292 -2.12 -14.31 20.41
CA LEU A 292 -3.31 -14.93 19.84
C LEU A 292 -3.18 -14.98 18.32
N ARG A 293 -3.24 -16.18 17.76
CA ARG A 293 -3.19 -16.37 16.30
C ARG A 293 -4.58 -16.11 15.72
N HIS A 294 -4.64 -15.35 14.63
CA HIS A 294 -5.88 -15.14 13.89
C HIS A 294 -6.39 -16.47 13.30
N GLY A 295 -7.71 -16.58 13.10
CA GLY A 295 -8.31 -17.69 12.36
C GLY A 295 -7.83 -17.76 10.91
N GLU A 296 -7.95 -18.93 10.29
CA GLU A 296 -7.61 -19.12 8.88
C GLU A 296 -8.41 -18.20 7.96
N SER A 297 -7.74 -17.60 6.98
CA SER A 297 -8.40 -16.80 5.94
C SER A 297 -8.59 -17.57 4.63
N GLU A 298 -9.40 -17.03 3.73
CA GLU A 298 -9.54 -17.55 2.36
C GLU A 298 -8.17 -17.68 1.66
N TRP A 299 -7.23 -16.77 1.93
CA TRP A 299 -5.86 -16.87 1.43
C TRP A 299 -5.15 -18.15 1.93
N ASN A 300 -5.29 -18.48 3.22
CA ASN A 300 -4.70 -19.69 3.77
C ASN A 300 -5.29 -20.95 3.13
N GLU A 301 -6.60 -20.93 2.86
CA GLU A 301 -7.27 -22.04 2.17
C GLU A 301 -6.68 -22.28 0.78
N VAL A 302 -6.35 -21.22 0.04
CA VAL A 302 -5.75 -21.34 -1.30
C VAL A 302 -4.28 -21.77 -1.25
N PHE A 303 -3.45 -21.15 -0.40
CA PHE A 303 -1.99 -21.30 -0.51
C PHE A 303 -1.35 -22.25 0.53
N ASN A 304 -2.00 -22.52 1.66
CA ASN A 304 -1.38 -23.27 2.75
C ASN A 304 -1.76 -24.76 2.81
N ARG A 305 -2.63 -25.27 1.93
CA ARG A 305 -2.94 -26.72 1.82
C ARG A 305 -2.05 -27.45 0.82
N GLY A 306 -0.86 -26.91 0.53
CA GLY A 306 0.10 -27.47 -0.42
C GLY A 306 -0.22 -27.18 -1.90
N PHE A 307 0.75 -27.44 -2.78
CA PHE A 307 0.70 -27.14 -4.22
C PHE A 307 0.37 -28.37 -5.09
N GLY A 308 -0.36 -29.35 -4.56
CA GLY A 308 -0.80 -30.55 -5.31
C GLY A 308 -1.90 -30.25 -6.34
N PRO A 309 -2.49 -31.27 -6.99
CA PRO A 309 -3.52 -31.07 -8.02
C PRO A 309 -4.74 -30.24 -7.55
N SER A 310 -5.12 -30.36 -6.28
CA SER A 310 -6.19 -29.58 -5.66
C SER A 310 -5.88 -28.07 -5.53
N PHE A 311 -4.62 -27.66 -5.66
CA PHE A 311 -4.22 -26.26 -5.63
C PHE A 311 -4.83 -25.48 -6.80
N LEU A 312 -4.76 -26.03 -8.02
CA LEU A 312 -5.32 -25.37 -9.20
C LEU A 312 -6.84 -25.19 -9.07
N VAL A 313 -7.53 -26.19 -8.54
CA VAL A 313 -8.98 -26.10 -8.29
C VAL A 313 -9.29 -25.00 -7.28
N ARG A 314 -8.56 -24.95 -6.15
CA ARG A 314 -8.73 -23.91 -5.13
C ARG A 314 -8.39 -22.52 -5.67
N LEU A 315 -7.31 -22.39 -6.44
CA LEU A 315 -6.89 -21.13 -7.04
C LEU A 315 -7.92 -20.62 -8.05
N VAL A 316 -8.39 -21.47 -8.95
CA VAL A 316 -9.42 -21.11 -9.94
C VAL A 316 -10.73 -20.74 -9.24
N SER A 317 -11.15 -21.50 -8.23
CA SER A 317 -12.34 -21.17 -7.44
C SER A 317 -12.21 -19.80 -6.77
N ALA A 318 -11.06 -19.50 -6.16
CA ALA A 318 -10.80 -18.21 -5.53
C ALA A 318 -10.76 -17.06 -6.55
N LEU A 319 -10.22 -17.28 -7.75
CA LEU A 319 -10.22 -16.29 -8.85
C LEU A 319 -11.64 -16.00 -9.34
N ILE A 320 -12.49 -17.04 -9.47
CA ILE A 320 -13.91 -16.85 -9.83
C ILE A 320 -14.62 -16.03 -8.76
N ARG A 321 -14.44 -16.37 -7.47
CA ARG A 321 -15.01 -15.59 -6.35
C ARG A 321 -14.52 -14.14 -6.36
N GLU A 322 -13.23 -13.91 -6.58
CA GLU A 322 -12.68 -12.55 -6.69
C GLU A 322 -13.29 -11.77 -7.87
N ALA A 323 -13.50 -12.43 -9.01
CA ALA A 323 -14.13 -11.81 -10.18
C ALA A 323 -15.59 -11.42 -9.89
N LEU A 324 -16.35 -12.25 -9.16
CA LEU A 324 -17.71 -11.92 -8.73
C LEU A 324 -17.72 -10.71 -7.77
N LEU A 325 -16.67 -10.53 -6.98
CA LEU A 325 -16.51 -9.41 -6.05
C LEU A 325 -15.91 -8.16 -6.70
N LEU A 326 -15.63 -8.15 -8.00
CA LEU A 326 -14.79 -7.12 -8.63
C LEU A 326 -15.37 -5.69 -8.53
N THR A 327 -16.70 -5.52 -8.49
CA THR A 327 -17.36 -4.21 -8.28
C THR A 327 -17.55 -3.83 -6.82
N THR A 328 -17.23 -4.74 -5.89
CA THR A 328 -17.35 -4.52 -4.45
C THR A 328 -16.02 -4.08 -3.86
N ARG A 329 -16.04 -3.65 -2.59
CA ARG A 329 -14.81 -3.37 -1.83
C ARG A 329 -14.13 -4.63 -1.29
N ASP A 330 -14.86 -5.74 -1.20
CA ASP A 330 -14.37 -7.00 -0.63
C ASP A 330 -13.41 -7.71 -1.58
N SER A 331 -12.45 -8.46 -1.05
CA SER A 331 -11.52 -9.27 -1.84
C SER A 331 -11.21 -10.58 -1.12
N VAL A 332 -11.11 -11.65 -1.90
CA VAL A 332 -10.66 -12.97 -1.45
C VAL A 332 -9.16 -12.94 -1.14
N PHE A 333 -8.40 -12.17 -1.90
CA PHE A 333 -6.93 -12.16 -1.82
C PHE A 333 -6.38 -11.02 -0.96
N PHE A 334 -6.90 -9.80 -1.13
CA PHE A 334 -6.45 -8.62 -0.39
C PHE A 334 -7.25 -8.45 0.89
N ASP A 335 -6.56 -8.29 2.01
CA ASP A 335 -7.21 -8.21 3.34
C ASP A 335 -8.24 -9.34 3.55
N SER A 336 -7.81 -10.55 3.16
CA SER A 336 -8.66 -11.74 3.05
C SER A 336 -9.51 -11.97 4.30
N PRO A 337 -10.83 -12.21 4.15
CA PRO A 337 -11.71 -12.54 5.28
C PRO A 337 -11.40 -13.92 5.84
N LEU A 338 -11.97 -14.24 7.01
CA LEU A 338 -11.94 -15.59 7.56
C LEU A 338 -12.58 -16.57 6.57
N SER A 339 -12.00 -17.75 6.43
CA SER A 339 -12.64 -18.87 5.74
C SER A 339 -13.64 -19.57 6.65
N ASP A 340 -14.42 -20.50 6.11
CA ASP A 340 -15.32 -21.35 6.91
C ASP A 340 -14.57 -22.08 8.03
N THR A 341 -13.31 -22.46 7.77
CA THR A 341 -12.44 -23.06 8.80
C THR A 341 -12.03 -22.03 9.85
N GLY A 342 -11.66 -20.81 9.44
CA GLY A 342 -11.34 -19.72 10.36
C GLY A 342 -12.51 -19.30 11.24
N ILE A 343 -13.73 -19.32 10.71
CA ILE A 343 -14.96 -19.06 11.49
C ILE A 343 -15.14 -20.13 12.57
N LYS A 344 -14.97 -21.42 12.23
CA LYS A 344 -15.04 -22.52 13.20
C LYS A 344 -13.98 -22.38 14.30
N GLN A 345 -12.74 -22.06 13.92
CA GLN A 345 -11.65 -21.79 14.87
C GLN A 345 -11.98 -20.63 15.82
N THR A 346 -12.59 -19.57 15.30
CA THR A 346 -13.02 -18.42 16.11
C THR A 346 -14.13 -18.82 17.08
N GLN A 347 -15.11 -19.61 16.63
CA GLN A 347 -16.16 -20.14 17.50
C GLN A 347 -15.60 -21.06 18.60
N GLU A 348 -14.62 -21.89 18.28
CA GLU A 348 -13.91 -22.72 19.26
C GLU A 348 -13.16 -21.86 20.28
N LEU A 349 -12.50 -20.79 19.83
CA LEU A 349 -11.83 -19.83 20.72
C LEU A 349 -12.84 -19.15 21.66
N VAL A 350 -13.99 -18.70 21.15
CA VAL A 350 -15.04 -18.10 21.99
C VAL A 350 -15.51 -19.08 23.06
N ARG A 351 -15.80 -20.34 22.70
CA ARG A 351 -16.18 -21.39 23.67
C ARG A 351 -15.08 -21.63 24.70
N PHE A 352 -13.82 -21.62 24.25
CA PHE A 352 -12.66 -21.77 25.13
C PHE A 352 -12.53 -20.60 26.12
N LEU A 353 -12.82 -19.37 25.71
CA LEU A 353 -12.77 -18.19 26.58
C LEU A 353 -13.95 -18.14 27.57
N GLN A 354 -15.09 -18.75 27.22
CA GLN A 354 -16.29 -18.82 28.06
C GLN A 354 -16.31 -20.02 29.02
N ARG A 355 -15.25 -20.83 29.05
CA ARG A 355 -15.19 -22.00 29.91
C ARG A 355 -15.16 -21.61 31.41
N PRO A 356 -15.64 -22.47 32.32
CA PRO A 356 -15.46 -22.26 33.76
C PRO A 356 -13.98 -22.24 34.16
N GLN A 357 -13.60 -21.42 35.14
CA GLN A 357 -12.25 -21.46 35.74
C GLN A 357 -11.96 -22.84 36.33
N GLY A 358 -10.71 -23.32 36.22
CA GLY A 358 -10.28 -24.64 36.69
C GLY A 358 -10.57 -25.79 35.72
N SER A 359 -11.08 -25.50 34.52
CA SER A 359 -11.35 -26.51 33.49
C SER A 359 -10.11 -26.98 32.71
N VAL A 360 -8.97 -26.30 32.87
CA VAL A 360 -7.68 -26.69 32.29
C VAL A 360 -6.64 -26.87 33.39
N ALA A 361 -5.82 -27.91 33.27
CA ALA A 361 -4.83 -28.29 34.29
C ALA A 361 -3.70 -27.26 34.49
N ASP A 362 -3.50 -26.32 33.56
CA ASP A 362 -2.49 -25.28 33.65
C ASP A 362 -3.08 -23.96 34.19
N PRO A 363 -2.73 -23.56 35.44
CA PRO A 363 -3.21 -22.33 36.06
C PRO A 363 -2.88 -21.06 35.27
N LYS A 364 -1.81 -21.09 34.47
CA LYS A 364 -1.41 -19.94 33.63
C LYS A 364 -2.43 -19.67 32.53
N VAL A 365 -3.11 -20.71 32.04
CA VAL A 365 -4.11 -20.55 30.99
C VAL A 365 -5.35 -19.88 31.56
N ASP A 366 -5.76 -20.22 32.77
CA ASP A 366 -6.90 -19.57 33.43
C ASP A 366 -6.61 -18.11 33.76
N GLU A 367 -5.38 -17.79 34.19
CA GLU A 367 -4.92 -16.40 34.35
C GLU A 367 -5.02 -15.61 33.03
N ILE A 368 -4.56 -16.21 31.92
CA ILE A 368 -4.64 -15.57 30.59
C ILE A 368 -6.09 -15.39 30.15
N VAL A 369 -6.95 -16.39 30.33
CA VAL A 369 -8.37 -16.30 29.98
C VAL A 369 -9.07 -15.20 30.78
N ALA A 370 -8.81 -15.10 32.09
CA ALA A 370 -9.33 -14.03 32.93
C ALA A 370 -8.84 -12.64 32.47
N ILE A 371 -7.59 -12.52 32.04
CA ILE A 371 -7.06 -11.27 31.45
C ILE A 371 -7.77 -10.94 30.14
N LEU A 372 -7.98 -11.93 29.26
CA LEU A 372 -8.65 -11.74 27.96
C LEU A 372 -10.13 -11.38 28.11
N ASN A 373 -10.81 -11.92 29.13
CA ASN A 373 -12.19 -11.56 29.48
C ASN A 373 -12.30 -10.21 30.20
N GLY A 374 -11.17 -9.57 30.55
CA GLY A 374 -11.15 -8.28 31.25
C GLY A 374 -11.38 -8.37 32.77
N GLU A 375 -11.39 -9.58 33.33
CA GLU A 375 -11.62 -9.84 34.76
C GLU A 375 -10.38 -9.51 35.62
N ALA A 376 -9.18 -9.68 35.06
CA ALA A 376 -7.89 -9.45 35.72
C ALA A 376 -7.17 -8.21 35.15
N ALA A 377 -7.79 -7.04 35.23
CA ALA A 377 -7.37 -5.81 34.56
C ALA A 377 -6.44 -4.90 35.39
N LYS A 378 -5.33 -5.39 35.94
CA LYS A 378 -4.27 -4.50 36.48
C LYS A 378 -3.03 -4.52 35.58
N GLY A 379 -3.05 -3.67 34.55
CA GLY A 379 -1.86 -3.34 33.74
C GLY A 379 -1.67 -4.10 32.42
N SER A 380 -2.67 -4.85 31.95
CA SER A 380 -2.64 -5.53 30.64
C SER A 380 -3.15 -4.62 29.51
N VAL A 381 -2.62 -4.80 28.29
CA VAL A 381 -3.07 -4.11 27.08
C VAL A 381 -3.36 -5.15 26.01
N LEU A 382 -4.60 -5.17 25.51
CA LEU A 382 -4.98 -6.00 24.37
C LEU A 382 -4.76 -5.21 23.07
N THR A 383 -3.98 -5.76 22.16
CA THR A 383 -3.71 -5.16 20.85
C THR A 383 -4.08 -6.14 19.73
N THR A 384 -4.82 -5.67 18.73
CA THR A 384 -5.13 -6.45 17.52
C THR A 384 -4.48 -5.83 16.29
N SER A 385 -4.20 -6.66 15.29
CA SER A 385 -3.77 -6.18 13.98
C SER A 385 -4.96 -5.52 13.27
N ASN A 386 -4.68 -4.53 12.42
CA ASN A 386 -5.69 -3.88 11.58
C ASN A 386 -6.19 -4.75 10.41
N LEU A 387 -5.68 -5.97 10.28
CA LEU A 387 -6.12 -6.92 9.25
C LEU A 387 -7.52 -7.43 9.55
N ARG A 388 -8.39 -7.50 8.53
CA ARG A 388 -9.78 -7.91 8.68
C ARG A 388 -9.95 -9.25 9.39
N ARG A 389 -9.15 -10.27 9.03
CA ARG A 389 -9.20 -11.58 9.69
C ARG A 389 -8.81 -11.53 11.16
N ALA A 390 -7.88 -10.63 11.55
CA ALA A 390 -7.45 -10.49 12.93
C ALA A 390 -8.53 -9.78 13.75
N ILE A 391 -9.13 -8.73 13.19
CA ILE A 391 -10.29 -8.04 13.77
C ILE A 391 -11.49 -8.99 13.88
N ALA A 392 -11.71 -9.87 12.92
CA ALA A 392 -12.82 -10.82 12.97
C ALA A 392 -12.58 -12.01 13.93
N THR A 393 -11.34 -12.22 14.40
CA THR A 393 -11.00 -13.29 15.36
C THR A 393 -11.17 -12.85 16.81
N VAL A 394 -10.90 -11.56 17.09
CA VAL A 394 -10.94 -10.94 18.42
C VAL A 394 -12.26 -10.24 18.60
#